data_AF-A0A497HS73-F1
#
_entry.id   AF-A0A497HS73-F1
#
_cell.length_a   1.000
_cell.length_b   1.000
_cell.length_c   1.000
_cell.angle_alpha   90.00
_cell.angle_beta   90.00
_cell.angle_gamma   90.00
#
_symmetry.space_group_name_H-M   'P 1'
#
loop_
_entity.id
_entity.type
_entity.pdbx_description
1 polymer ?
#
loop_
_entity_poly.entity_id
_entity_poly.type
_entity_poly.pdbx_seq_one_letter_code
_entity_poly.pdbx_strand_id
1 'polypeptide(L)'
;MDIVVDEWFPEYLRDRERMHTALEVMERIFEKCDSMVIMENSPLMKKIRQILKESNHWSDVRQMEILRFFIHHFLTNSLKLHLRSKGLSTVIPEDIKKAVPDLKDLYLFETLLPAISSEGEGIILTTDVKLKNNSGPLSKYIVLLDYFLENYPFEEGDKNG
;
A
#
# COMPACT_ATOMS: atom_id res chain seq x y z
N MET A 1 7.15 -3.28 11.21
CA MET A 1 6.81 -3.42 9.78
C MET A 1 6.04 -2.24 9.20
N ASP A 2 6.60 -1.62 8.17
CA ASP A 2 5.97 -0.64 7.29
C ASP A 2 5.24 -1.30 6.10
N ILE A 3 4.10 -0.75 5.66
CA ILE A 3 3.37 -1.22 4.49
C ILE A 3 3.21 -0.13 3.43
N VAL A 4 3.61 -0.44 2.19
CA VAL A 4 3.33 0.38 1.00
C VAL A 4 2.14 -0.22 0.29
N VAL A 5 1.02 0.49 0.28
CA VAL A 5 -0.19 0.05 -0.42
C VAL A 5 -0.14 0.52 -1.87
N ASP A 6 -0.61 -0.30 -2.79
CA ASP A 6 -0.77 0.04 -4.20
C ASP A 6 -2.17 0.64 -4.48
N GLU A 7 -2.46 0.99 -5.72
CA GLU A 7 -3.62 1.75 -6.15
C GLU A 7 -4.95 1.00 -6.07
N TRP A 8 -4.95 -0.29 -5.69
CA TRP A 8 -6.15 -1.10 -5.53
C TRP A 8 -7.08 -0.53 -4.44
N PHE A 9 -6.55 0.09 -3.38
CA PHE A 9 -7.38 0.57 -2.25
C PHE A 9 -8.42 1.62 -2.70
N PRO A 10 -8.02 2.70 -3.41
CA PRO A 10 -8.98 3.62 -4.00
C PRO A 10 -9.98 2.99 -4.98
N GLU A 11 -9.59 1.92 -5.67
CA GLU A 11 -10.46 1.24 -6.63
C GLU A 11 -11.50 0.40 -5.89
N TYR A 12 -11.08 -0.32 -4.86
CA TYR A 12 -11.95 -1.16 -4.04
C TYR A 12 -12.94 -0.33 -3.22
N LEU A 13 -12.58 0.89 -2.81
CA LEU A 13 -13.53 1.78 -2.14
C LEU A 13 -14.68 2.22 -3.07
N ARG A 14 -14.43 2.29 -4.39
CA ARG A 14 -15.46 2.62 -5.38
C ARG A 14 -16.29 1.41 -5.82
N ASP A 15 -15.78 0.20 -5.63
CA ASP A 15 -16.43 -1.05 -5.99
C ASP A 15 -17.22 -1.63 -4.81
N ARG A 16 -18.55 -1.67 -4.94
CA ARG A 16 -19.44 -2.12 -3.85
C ARG A 16 -19.18 -3.55 -3.39
N GLU A 17 -18.74 -4.43 -4.28
CA GLU A 17 -18.51 -5.84 -3.95
C GLU A 17 -17.19 -6.02 -3.18
N ARG A 18 -16.24 -5.09 -3.36
CA ARG A 18 -14.88 -5.17 -2.79
C ARG A 18 -14.63 -4.23 -1.62
N MET A 19 -15.61 -3.37 -1.30
CA MET A 19 -15.54 -2.47 -0.15
C MET A 19 -15.24 -3.19 1.17
N HIS A 20 -15.87 -4.35 1.40
CA HIS A 20 -15.66 -5.09 2.64
C HIS A 20 -14.19 -5.51 2.79
N THR A 21 -13.59 -5.98 1.70
CA THR A 21 -12.17 -6.32 1.64
C THR A 21 -11.29 -5.10 1.92
N ALA A 22 -11.63 -3.93 1.38
CA ALA A 22 -10.89 -2.71 1.67
C ALA A 22 -10.91 -2.36 3.17
N LEU A 23 -12.07 -2.46 3.82
CA LEU A 23 -12.18 -2.20 5.26
C LEU A 23 -11.33 -3.18 6.07
N GLU A 24 -11.51 -4.47 5.82
CA GLU A 24 -10.81 -5.54 6.54
C GLU A 24 -9.29 -5.37 6.44
N VAL A 25 -8.78 -5.04 5.26
CA VAL A 25 -7.34 -4.81 5.06
C VAL A 25 -6.88 -3.57 5.82
N MET A 26 -7.63 -2.48 5.80
CA MET A 26 -7.27 -1.27 6.54
C MET A 26 -7.27 -1.50 8.06
N GLU A 27 -8.23 -2.26 8.58
CA GLU A 27 -8.28 -2.66 10.00
C GLU A 27 -7.06 -3.50 10.38
N ARG A 28 -6.75 -4.54 9.59
CA ARG A 28 -5.57 -5.39 9.82
C ARG A 28 -4.26 -4.59 9.79
N ILE A 29 -4.11 -3.70 8.81
CA ILE A 29 -2.94 -2.80 8.74
C ILE A 29 -2.88 -1.91 9.98
N PHE A 30 -3.99 -1.30 10.39
CA PHE A 30 -4.02 -0.41 11.53
C PHE A 30 -3.63 -1.13 12.83
N GLU A 31 -4.13 -2.35 13.03
CA GLU A 31 -3.91 -3.12 14.26
C GLU A 31 -2.51 -3.71 14.38
N LYS A 32 -1.91 -4.14 13.26
CA LYS A 32 -0.72 -5.00 13.28
C LYS A 32 0.51 -4.40 12.62
N CYS A 33 0.35 -3.45 11.71
CA CYS A 33 1.48 -2.74 11.11
C CYS A 33 1.85 -1.53 11.97
N ASP A 34 3.13 -1.16 11.94
CA ASP A 34 3.59 0.05 12.61
C ASP A 34 3.06 1.27 11.86
N SER A 35 3.28 1.32 10.55
CA SER A 35 2.80 2.41 9.71
C SER A 35 2.46 1.98 8.28
N MET A 36 1.59 2.76 7.64
CA MET A 36 1.41 2.81 6.20
C MET A 36 2.32 3.91 5.63
N VAL A 37 2.99 3.64 4.53
CA VAL A 37 3.91 4.59 3.89
C VAL A 37 3.39 4.92 2.49
N ILE A 38 3.26 6.21 2.20
CA ILE A 38 2.82 6.70 0.89
C ILE A 38 3.79 7.77 0.40
N MET A 39 4.25 7.66 -0.84
CA MET A 39 5.00 8.75 -1.45
C MET A 39 4.10 9.92 -1.83
N GLU A 40 4.55 11.12 -1.51
CA GLU A 40 3.91 12.37 -1.89
C GLU A 40 3.81 12.50 -3.41
N ASN A 41 2.65 12.97 -3.89
CA ASN A 41 2.34 13.13 -5.31
C ASN A 41 2.43 11.84 -6.15
N SER A 42 2.48 10.67 -5.51
CA SER A 42 2.33 9.37 -6.14
C SER A 42 0.95 9.20 -6.80
N PRO A 43 0.82 8.28 -7.76
CA PRO A 43 -0.47 7.87 -8.29
C PRO A 43 -1.51 7.51 -7.21
N LEU A 44 -1.13 6.71 -6.20
CA LEU A 44 -2.00 6.39 -5.06
C LEU A 44 -2.48 7.65 -4.34
N MET A 45 -1.56 8.57 -3.97
CA MET A 45 -1.92 9.81 -3.28
C MET A 45 -2.86 10.68 -4.12
N LYS A 46 -2.68 10.71 -5.45
CA LYS A 46 -3.62 11.40 -6.36
C LYS A 46 -5.01 10.77 -6.32
N LYS A 47 -5.09 9.42 -6.38
CA LYS A 47 -6.36 8.68 -6.28
C LYS A 47 -7.05 8.87 -4.93
N ILE A 48 -6.31 8.92 -3.81
CA ILE A 48 -6.85 9.25 -2.49
C ILE A 48 -7.41 10.67 -2.46
N ARG A 49 -6.65 11.66 -2.94
CA ARG A 49 -7.13 13.06 -3.02
C ARG A 49 -8.38 13.18 -3.89
N GLN A 50 -8.48 12.39 -4.95
CA GLN A 50 -9.66 12.35 -5.80
C GLN A 50 -10.87 11.78 -5.04
N ILE A 51 -10.71 10.66 -4.32
CA ILE A 51 -11.76 10.08 -3.47
C ILE A 51 -12.27 11.09 -2.44
N LEU A 52 -11.37 11.81 -1.76
CA LEU A 52 -11.76 12.80 -0.75
C LEU A 52 -12.59 13.95 -1.34
N LYS A 53 -12.43 14.26 -2.63
CA LYS A 53 -13.26 15.25 -3.33
C LYS A 53 -14.60 14.66 -3.74
N GLU A 54 -14.59 13.45 -4.26
CA GLU A 54 -15.77 12.71 -4.73
C GLU A 54 -16.72 12.37 -3.57
N SER A 55 -16.19 12.06 -2.40
CA SER A 55 -16.95 11.58 -1.23
C SER A 55 -18.00 12.57 -0.71
N ASN A 56 -17.84 13.87 -0.99
CA ASN A 56 -18.86 14.88 -0.68
C ASN A 56 -20.21 14.61 -1.37
N HIS A 57 -20.20 13.81 -2.44
CA HIS A 57 -21.39 13.46 -3.22
C HIS A 57 -21.79 11.99 -3.07
N TRP A 58 -21.12 11.22 -2.20
CA TRP A 58 -21.44 9.83 -1.98
C TRP A 58 -22.68 9.69 -1.10
N SER A 59 -23.60 8.82 -1.50
CA SER A 59 -24.80 8.47 -0.75
C SER A 59 -24.71 7.11 -0.07
N ASP A 60 -23.71 6.29 -0.40
CA ASP A 60 -23.50 4.98 0.22
C ASP A 60 -22.83 5.15 1.59
N VAL A 61 -23.59 4.83 2.64
CA VAL A 61 -23.14 4.95 4.04
C VAL A 61 -21.88 4.12 4.28
N ARG A 62 -21.77 2.93 3.67
CA ARG A 62 -20.62 2.04 3.86
C ARG A 62 -19.35 2.62 3.28
N GLN A 63 -19.42 3.21 2.08
CA GLN A 63 -18.27 3.91 1.49
C GLN A 63 -17.78 5.04 2.39
N MET A 64 -18.72 5.78 2.99
CA MET A 64 -18.42 6.86 3.91
C MET A 64 -17.82 6.38 5.23
N GLU A 65 -18.25 5.24 5.76
CA GLU A 65 -17.68 4.63 6.97
C GLU A 65 -16.22 4.21 6.77
N ILE A 66 -15.92 3.50 5.68
CA ILE A 66 -14.55 3.07 5.38
C ILE A 66 -13.65 4.29 5.16
N LEU A 67 -14.15 5.31 4.46
CA LEU A 67 -13.38 6.55 4.26
C LEU A 67 -13.13 7.28 5.59
N ARG A 68 -14.13 7.36 6.47
CA ARG A 68 -13.97 7.97 7.81
C ARG A 68 -12.97 7.20 8.65
N PHE A 69 -13.00 5.86 8.61
CA PHE A 69 -12.00 5.01 9.25
C PHE A 69 -10.61 5.37 8.74
N PHE A 70 -10.41 5.37 7.43
CA PHE A 70 -9.12 5.70 6.83
C PHE A 70 -8.64 7.12 7.21
N ILE A 71 -9.53 8.11 7.18
CA ILE A 71 -9.18 9.48 7.58
C ILE A 71 -8.72 9.52 9.03
N HIS A 72 -9.53 8.98 9.94
CA HIS A 72 -9.30 9.09 11.38
C HIS A 72 -8.05 8.31 11.83
N HIS A 73 -7.89 7.09 11.32
CA HIS A 73 -6.85 6.17 11.77
C HIS A 73 -5.51 6.34 11.04
N PHE A 74 -5.51 6.84 9.81
CA PHE A 74 -4.30 7.03 9.01
C PHE A 74 -4.04 8.50 8.67
N LEU A 75 -4.92 9.17 7.91
CA LEU A 75 -4.62 10.50 7.37
C LEU A 75 -4.38 11.56 8.47
N THR A 76 -5.05 11.46 9.61
CA THR A 76 -4.85 12.37 10.75
C THR A 76 -3.86 11.84 11.80
N ASN A 77 -3.23 10.69 11.55
CA ASN A 77 -2.33 10.03 12.49
C ASN A 77 -0.93 9.86 11.89
N SER A 78 -0.03 10.78 12.23
CA SER A 78 1.35 10.77 11.72
C SER A 78 2.19 9.58 12.20
N LEU A 79 1.74 8.82 13.21
CA LEU A 79 2.40 7.57 13.62
C LEU A 79 1.97 6.39 12.75
N LYS A 80 0.77 6.46 12.16
CA LYS A 80 0.20 5.38 11.34
C LYS A 80 0.32 5.65 9.85
N LEU A 81 0.54 6.90 9.43
CA LEU A 81 0.78 7.26 8.05
C LEU A 81 2.04 8.11 7.91
N HIS A 82 3.03 7.58 7.20
CA HIS A 82 4.25 8.29 6.85
C HIS A 82 4.21 8.74 5.39
N LEU A 83 4.25 10.05 5.18
CA LEU A 83 4.38 10.63 3.85
C LEU A 83 5.86 10.81 3.50
N ARG A 84 6.28 10.27 2.36
CA ARG A 84 7.67 10.40 1.88
C ARG A 84 7.74 11.33 0.69
N SER A 85 8.58 12.35 0.76
CA SER A 85 8.79 13.26 -0.37
C SER A 85 9.60 12.60 -1.48
N LYS A 86 9.17 12.83 -2.72
CA LYS A 86 9.91 12.41 -3.91
C LYS A 86 11.25 13.14 -3.96
N GLY A 87 12.36 12.40 -4.04
CA GLY A 87 13.70 12.98 -4.18
C GLY A 87 14.59 12.91 -2.93
N LEU A 88 14.14 12.29 -1.83
CA LEU A 88 15.03 11.85 -0.74
C LEU A 88 15.86 10.62 -1.17
N SER A 89 16.75 10.84 -2.15
CA SER A 89 17.99 10.12 -2.45
C SER A 89 18.08 8.59 -2.27
N THR A 90 17.00 7.82 -2.47
CA THR A 90 17.16 6.39 -2.75
C THR A 90 17.45 6.24 -4.24
N VAL A 91 18.74 6.19 -4.58
CA VAL A 91 19.16 5.73 -5.91
C VAL A 91 18.63 4.32 -6.05
N ILE A 92 17.59 4.13 -6.88
CA ILE A 92 17.07 2.80 -7.16
C ILE A 92 18.15 2.05 -7.94
N PRO A 93 18.63 0.91 -7.43
CA PRO A 93 19.53 0.04 -8.16
C PRO A 93 19.03 -0.29 -9.57
N GLU A 94 19.93 -0.35 -10.54
CA GLU A 94 19.57 -0.47 -11.96
C GLU A 94 19.01 -1.85 -12.34
N ASP A 95 19.33 -2.85 -11.54
CA ASP A 95 18.68 -4.15 -11.52
C ASP A 95 17.20 -4.05 -11.13
N ILE A 96 16.84 -3.21 -10.17
CA ILE A 96 15.43 -2.97 -9.80
C ILE A 96 14.70 -2.29 -10.96
N LYS A 97 15.24 -1.20 -11.52
CA LYS A 97 14.59 -0.51 -12.66
C LYS A 97 14.34 -1.42 -13.86
N LYS A 98 15.22 -2.40 -14.10
CA LYS A 98 15.08 -3.40 -15.16
C LYS A 98 14.10 -4.52 -14.81
N ALA A 99 13.91 -4.80 -13.52
CA ALA A 99 13.00 -5.85 -13.05
C ALA A 99 11.55 -5.38 -12.91
N VAL A 100 11.31 -4.08 -12.67
CA VAL A 100 9.93 -3.56 -12.59
C VAL A 100 9.27 -3.64 -13.98
N PRO A 101 8.13 -4.35 -14.12
CA PRO A 101 7.50 -4.58 -15.42
C PRO A 101 6.92 -3.30 -16.04
N ASP A 102 6.47 -2.34 -15.22
CA ASP A 102 5.97 -1.04 -15.65
C ASP A 102 6.69 0.08 -14.87
N LEU A 103 7.36 0.98 -15.59
CA LEU A 103 8.09 2.10 -14.98
C LEU A 103 7.20 3.01 -14.13
N LYS A 104 5.88 2.98 -14.33
CA LYS A 104 4.97 3.70 -13.44
C LYS A 104 5.06 3.15 -12.01
N ASP A 105 5.19 1.83 -11.81
CA ASP A 105 5.17 1.17 -10.50
C ASP A 105 6.48 1.33 -9.71
N LEU A 106 7.50 1.92 -10.34
CA LEU A 106 8.79 2.20 -9.72
C LEU A 106 8.65 3.00 -8.42
N TYR A 107 7.61 3.83 -8.33
CA TYR A 107 7.25 4.64 -7.17
C TYR A 107 7.02 3.78 -5.91
N LEU A 108 6.52 2.55 -6.05
CA LEU A 108 6.27 1.64 -4.92
C LEU A 108 7.59 1.23 -4.26
N PHE A 109 8.60 0.93 -5.08
CA PHE A 109 9.95 0.59 -4.60
C PHE A 109 10.69 1.80 -4.07
N GLU A 110 10.58 2.97 -4.71
CA GLU A 110 11.09 4.23 -4.16
C GLU A 110 10.56 4.48 -2.74
N THR A 111 9.29 4.16 -2.52
CA THR A 111 8.62 4.31 -1.22
C THR A 111 9.12 3.29 -0.19
N LEU A 112 9.29 2.04 -0.60
CA LEU A 112 9.62 0.91 0.29
C LEU A 112 11.10 0.85 0.68
N LEU A 113 12.01 1.12 -0.26
CA LEU A 113 13.45 0.87 -0.10
C LEU A 113 14.05 1.44 1.19
N PRO A 114 13.75 2.68 1.60
CA PRO A 114 14.37 3.20 2.80
C PRO A 114 13.79 2.57 4.08
N ALA A 115 12.55 2.06 4.08
CA ALA A 115 12.00 1.30 5.21
C ALA A 115 12.73 -0.03 5.42
N ILE A 116 12.97 -0.77 4.33
CA ILE A 116 13.75 -2.02 4.38
C ILE A 116 15.21 -1.74 4.81
N SER A 117 15.77 -0.62 4.38
CA SER A 117 17.18 -0.29 4.65
C SER A 117 17.45 0.16 6.09
N SER A 118 16.49 0.83 6.74
CA SER A 118 16.64 1.34 8.12
C SER A 118 16.15 0.36 9.18
N GLU A 119 15.03 -0.33 8.93
CA GLU A 119 14.30 -1.08 9.95
C GLU A 119 14.16 -2.57 9.63
N GLY A 120 14.65 -3.01 8.46
CA GLY A 120 14.69 -4.43 8.08
C GLY A 120 13.33 -5.05 7.77
N GLU A 121 12.23 -4.30 7.85
CA GLU A 121 10.88 -4.82 7.70
C GLU A 121 9.97 -3.88 6.90
N GLY A 122 9.58 -4.30 5.71
CA GLY A 122 8.49 -3.66 4.98
C GLY A 122 8.03 -4.49 3.79
N ILE A 123 6.78 -4.26 3.37
CA ILE A 123 6.18 -4.93 2.21
C ILE A 123 5.44 -3.95 1.30
N ILE A 124 5.34 -4.30 0.02
CA ILE A 124 4.36 -3.74 -0.92
C ILE A 124 3.15 -4.67 -0.94
N LEU A 125 1.96 -4.12 -0.68
CA LEU A 125 0.70 -4.82 -0.74
C LEU A 125 -0.05 -4.44 -2.03
N THR A 126 -0.17 -5.40 -2.95
CA THR A 126 -0.74 -5.18 -4.29
C THR A 126 -1.67 -6.31 -4.71
N THR A 127 -2.49 -6.06 -5.73
CA THR A 127 -3.23 -7.10 -6.46
C THR A 127 -2.53 -7.51 -7.76
N ASP A 128 -1.40 -6.86 -8.12
CA ASP A 128 -0.70 -7.11 -9.37
C ASP A 128 0.26 -8.32 -9.27
N VAL A 129 -0.20 -9.45 -9.81
CA VAL A 129 0.59 -10.69 -9.91
C VAL A 129 1.81 -10.54 -10.82
N LYS A 130 1.73 -9.72 -11.88
CA LYS A 130 2.88 -9.47 -12.77
C LYS A 130 3.96 -8.67 -12.05
N LEU A 131 3.56 -7.72 -11.19
CA LEU A 131 4.50 -6.98 -10.36
C LEU A 131 5.27 -7.94 -9.45
N LYS A 132 4.59 -8.84 -8.72
CA LYS A 132 5.28 -9.84 -7.88
C LYS A 132 6.20 -10.76 -8.69
N ASN A 133 5.69 -11.35 -9.77
CA ASN A 133 6.43 -12.39 -10.51
C ASN A 133 7.64 -11.85 -11.30
N ASN A 134 7.60 -10.58 -11.72
CA ASN A 134 8.65 -10.02 -12.58
C ASN A 134 9.68 -9.17 -11.81
N SER A 135 9.44 -8.82 -10.54
CA SER A 135 10.34 -7.96 -9.75
C SER A 135 11.62 -8.65 -9.25
N GLY A 136 11.95 -9.85 -9.74
CA GLY A 136 13.20 -10.54 -9.44
C GLY A 136 13.42 -10.73 -7.93
N PRO A 137 14.61 -10.39 -7.38
CA PRO A 137 14.90 -10.52 -5.95
C PRO A 137 13.99 -9.71 -5.01
N LEU A 138 13.28 -8.69 -5.52
CA LEU A 138 12.36 -7.88 -4.73
C LEU A 138 10.98 -8.51 -4.56
N SER A 139 10.68 -9.57 -5.31
CA SER A 139 9.42 -10.32 -5.21
C SER A 139 9.09 -10.77 -3.78
N LYS A 140 10.11 -11.02 -2.95
CA LYS A 140 9.98 -11.36 -1.52
C LYS A 140 9.42 -10.24 -0.65
N TYR A 141 9.47 -9.00 -1.11
CA TYR A 141 8.87 -7.85 -0.42
C TYR A 141 7.49 -7.50 -0.98
N ILE A 142 7.00 -8.23 -1.98
CA ILE A 142 5.69 -7.99 -2.59
C ILE A 142 4.73 -9.07 -2.12
N VAL A 143 3.70 -8.65 -1.43
CA VAL A 143 2.64 -9.50 -0.92
C VAL A 143 1.38 -9.24 -1.76
N LEU A 144 0.78 -10.33 -2.24
CA LEU A 144 -0.52 -10.25 -2.92
C LEU A 144 -1.64 -10.08 -1.89
N LEU A 145 -2.64 -9.26 -2.23
CA LEU A 145 -3.76 -8.95 -1.35
C LEU A 145 -4.46 -10.19 -0.80
N ASP A 146 -4.76 -11.16 -1.66
CA ASP A 146 -5.44 -12.40 -1.27
C ASP A 146 -4.59 -13.20 -0.28
N TYR A 147 -3.28 -13.29 -0.52
CA TYR A 147 -2.35 -13.95 0.39
C TYR A 147 -2.28 -13.24 1.75
N PHE A 148 -2.28 -11.89 1.76
CA PHE A 148 -2.34 -11.10 2.98
C PHE A 148 -3.61 -11.38 3.79
N LEU A 149 -4.77 -11.46 3.13
CA LEU A 149 -6.03 -11.74 3.81
C LEU A 149 -6.09 -13.14 4.43
N GLU A 150 -5.46 -14.12 3.80
CA GLU A 150 -5.45 -15.49 4.30
C GLU A 150 -4.42 -15.72 5.41
N ASN A 151 -3.25 -15.08 5.31
CA ASN A 151 -2.07 -15.48 6.09
C ASN A 151 -1.60 -14.40 7.08
N TYR A 152 -2.22 -13.22 7.14
CA TYR A 152 -1.76 -12.15 8.01
C TYR A 152 -2.45 -12.15 9.39
N PRO A 153 -1.71 -12.07 10.52
CA PRO A 153 -0.26 -11.85 10.63
C PRO A 153 0.58 -13.07 10.25
N PHE A 154 1.65 -12.86 9.49
CA PHE A 154 2.54 -13.91 9.02
C PHE A 154 3.22 -14.64 10.19
N GLU A 155 3.29 -15.97 10.14
CA GLU A 155 4.11 -16.76 11.07
C GLU A 155 5.60 -16.67 10.66
N GLU A 156 6.51 -17.02 11.59
CA GLU A 156 7.96 -17.09 11.28
C GLU A 156 8.23 -18.16 10.21
N GLY A 157 8.24 -17.76 8.93
CA GLY A 157 8.49 -18.64 7.79
C GLY A 157 7.69 -18.28 6.52
N ASP A 158 6.61 -17.52 6.66
CA ASP A 158 5.63 -17.26 5.58
C ASP A 158 6.05 -16.21 4.56
N LYS A 159 7.19 -15.54 4.74
CA LYS A 159 7.66 -14.44 3.88
C LYS A 159 8.04 -14.86 2.43
N ASN A 160 7.79 -16.12 2.06
CA ASN A 160 8.15 -16.69 0.76
C ASN A 160 6.95 -17.12 -0.11
N GLY A 161 5.70 -16.85 0.32
CA GLY A 161 4.49 -17.09 -0.48
C GLY A 161 4.33 -16.14 -1.66
#